data_AF-A0A0D6L3Z4-F1
#
_entry.id   AF-A0A0D6L3Z4-F1
#
_cell.length_a   1.000
_cell.length_b   1.000
_cell.length_c   1.000
_cell.angle_alpha   90.00
_cell.angle_beta   90.00
_cell.angle_gamma   90.00
#
_symmetry.space_group_name_H-M   'P 1'
#
loop_
_entity.id
_entity.type
_entity.pdbx_description
1 polymer ?
#
loop_
_entity_poly.entity_id
_entity_poly.type
_entity_poly.pdbx_seq_one_letter_code
_entity_poly.pdbx_strand_id
1 'polypeptide(L)'
;MRRYELPIGQKVGVYPSVLQLKKYELLVFHQQKINSGIKRIRRLGNNSEFEQIKDYVQGDEIRTINWKATGRAANLMVNTYQEEKSQSVFCILDKSRSMQMEFDDLSLLDYSINSILVLSNIMLRNGDRTGLITFSDKMGMQIPADKNKGQMRFIMDALYNQKTDFKEPNYELLYQSIRRTIKTRSLIVLFTNFETEAAMNRALPILRKINQKHVLVTVLFQNSDLETLALQKPETMREVYQTIVAEQMSDLKSKIAFQLKQNGIQTVLTLPENLSIQTINKYLELKAKGVL
;
A
#
# COMPACT_ATOMS: atom_id res chain seq x y z
N MET A 1 1.91 -12.10 27.74
CA MET A 1 1.93 -10.62 27.74
C MET A 1 2.63 -10.18 29.02
N ARG A 2 3.78 -9.50 28.97
CA ARG A 2 4.42 -8.93 30.16
C ARG A 2 3.76 -7.57 30.43
N ARG A 3 2.91 -7.50 31.44
CA ARG A 3 2.30 -6.26 31.92
C ARG A 3 3.37 -5.49 32.69
N TYR A 4 3.66 -4.26 32.26
CA TYR A 4 4.50 -3.32 32.99
C TYR A 4 3.59 -2.23 33.53
N GLU A 5 3.58 -2.06 34.85
CA GLU A 5 2.92 -0.94 35.52
C GLU A 5 3.97 0.15 35.70
N LEU A 6 3.72 1.31 35.10
CA LEU A 6 4.61 2.46 35.15
C LEU A 6 4.02 3.56 36.05
N PRO A 7 4.86 4.37 36.70
CA PRO A 7 4.40 5.48 37.53
C PRO A 7 3.59 6.51 36.72
N ILE A 8 2.55 7.06 37.33
CA ILE A 8 1.71 8.14 36.78
C ILE A 8 2.59 9.33 36.38
N GLY A 9 2.55 9.69 35.09
CA GLY A 9 3.22 10.89 34.55
C GLY A 9 4.26 10.63 33.45
N GLN A 10 4.63 9.38 33.14
CA GLN A 10 5.48 9.09 31.99
C GLN A 10 4.68 8.98 30.69
N LYS A 11 5.02 9.80 29.69
CA LYS A 11 4.52 9.65 28.32
C LYS A 11 5.19 8.43 27.68
N VAL A 12 4.43 7.37 27.44
CA VAL A 12 4.92 6.15 26.78
C VAL A 12 4.52 6.14 25.31
N GLY A 13 5.50 5.95 24.43
CA GLY A 13 5.27 5.69 23.01
C GLY A 13 4.60 4.33 22.82
N VAL A 14 3.28 4.32 22.59
CA VAL A 14 2.58 3.09 22.17
C VAL A 14 2.74 2.95 20.66
N TYR A 15 3.59 2.02 20.25
CA TYR A 15 3.78 1.66 18.86
C TYR A 15 2.86 0.49 18.48
N PRO A 16 2.38 0.43 17.23
CA PRO A 16 1.65 -0.71 16.69
C PRO A 16 2.35 -2.04 16.95
N SER A 17 1.58 -3.08 17.25
CA SER A 17 2.15 -4.29 17.84
C SER A 17 3.12 -4.99 16.88
N VAL A 18 4.38 -5.10 17.32
CA VAL A 18 5.46 -5.75 16.55
C VAL A 18 5.17 -7.25 16.34
N LEU A 19 4.37 -7.86 17.21
CA LEU A 19 3.94 -9.26 17.11
C LEU A 19 2.98 -9.50 15.93
N GLN A 20 2.07 -8.56 15.67
CA GLN A 20 1.19 -8.64 14.50
C GLN A 20 2.00 -8.55 13.20
N LEU A 21 3.02 -7.68 13.15
CA LEU A 21 3.92 -7.58 11.99
C LEU A 21 4.53 -8.95 11.62
N LYS A 22 5.06 -9.67 12.62
CA LYS A 22 5.67 -11.00 12.43
C LYS A 22 4.67 -12.07 11.97
N LYS A 23 3.43 -12.03 12.47
CA LYS A 23 2.35 -12.94 12.08
C LYS A 23 1.97 -12.75 10.60
N TYR A 24 1.75 -11.50 10.18
CA TYR A 24 1.41 -11.19 8.79
C TYR A 24 2.56 -11.55 7.83
N GLU A 25 3.80 -11.33 8.27
CA GLU A 25 4.98 -11.73 7.53
C GLU A 25 4.99 -13.24 7.20
N LEU A 26 4.74 -14.10 8.19
CA LEU A 26 4.68 -15.56 8.00
C LEU A 26 3.57 -16.00 7.03
N LEU A 27 2.37 -15.41 7.16
CA LEU A 27 1.23 -15.73 6.29
C LEU A 27 1.54 -15.41 4.82
N VAL A 28 2.19 -14.27 4.58
CA VAL A 28 2.53 -13.80 3.23
C VAL A 28 3.63 -14.67 2.60
N PHE A 29 4.69 -14.99 3.34
CA PHE A 29 5.76 -15.86 2.82
C PHE A 29 5.31 -17.29 2.55
N HIS A 30 4.39 -17.82 3.36
CA HIS A 30 3.79 -19.13 3.10
C HIS A 30 2.98 -19.14 1.78
N GLN A 31 2.17 -18.10 1.53
CA GLN A 31 1.41 -17.96 0.28
C GLN A 31 2.29 -17.76 -0.96
N GLN A 32 3.42 -17.06 -0.84
CA GLN A 32 4.37 -16.89 -1.96
C GLN A 32 4.99 -18.21 -2.42
N LYS A 33 5.29 -19.14 -1.50
CA LYS A 33 5.82 -20.47 -1.87
C LYS A 33 4.83 -21.26 -2.72
N ILE A 34 3.53 -21.10 -2.47
CA ILE A 34 2.45 -21.77 -3.24
C ILE A 34 2.31 -21.16 -4.65
N ASN A 35 2.45 -19.84 -4.78
CA ASN A 35 2.31 -19.13 -6.07
C ASN A 35 3.59 -19.09 -6.93
N SER A 36 4.68 -19.69 -6.48
CA SER A 36 5.97 -19.73 -7.20
C SER A 36 5.97 -20.64 -8.44
N GLY A 37 4.85 -21.31 -8.76
CA GLY A 37 4.67 -22.08 -9.99
C GLY A 37 4.37 -21.25 -11.25
N ILE A 38 4.17 -19.93 -11.14
CA ILE A 38 3.87 -19.07 -12.29
C ILE A 38 5.18 -18.61 -12.95
N LYS A 39 5.46 -19.13 -14.15
CA LYS A 39 6.58 -18.71 -15.01
C LYS A 39 6.59 -17.19 -15.18
N ARG A 40 7.65 -16.54 -14.70
CA ARG A 40 7.88 -15.10 -14.87
C ARG A 40 8.39 -14.82 -16.29
N ILE A 41 7.67 -13.97 -17.03
CA ILE A 41 8.06 -13.51 -18.36
C ILE A 41 9.17 -12.45 -18.20
N ARG A 42 10.33 -12.66 -18.83
CA ARG A 42 11.45 -11.71 -18.89
C ARG A 42 11.01 -10.43 -19.62
N ARG A 43 11.33 -9.25 -19.08
CA ARG A 43 11.18 -7.97 -19.78
C ARG A 43 12.57 -7.40 -20.06
N LEU A 44 12.90 -7.21 -21.32
CA LEU A 44 14.12 -6.51 -21.74
C LEU A 44 13.95 -5.01 -21.44
N GLY A 45 14.61 -4.49 -20.41
CA GLY A 45 14.59 -3.08 -20.03
C GLY A 45 15.88 -2.64 -19.34
N ASN A 46 16.41 -1.50 -19.76
CA ASN A 46 17.77 -0.98 -19.53
C ASN A 46 18.17 -0.62 -18.08
N ASN A 47 17.40 -1.02 -17.05
CA ASN A 47 17.75 -0.77 -15.65
C ASN A 47 18.25 -2.05 -15.01
N SER A 48 19.47 -2.46 -15.36
CA SER A 48 20.08 -3.67 -14.85
C SER A 48 21.33 -3.33 -14.02
N GLU A 49 21.36 -3.79 -12.76
CA GLU A 49 22.49 -3.67 -11.85
C GLU A 49 23.51 -4.77 -12.14
N PHE A 50 24.80 -4.46 -12.07
CA PHE A 50 25.86 -5.46 -12.25
C PHE A 50 25.72 -6.56 -11.19
N GLU A 51 25.58 -7.81 -11.64
CA GLU A 51 25.44 -8.97 -10.74
C GLU A 51 26.80 -9.62 -10.50
N GLN A 52 27.46 -10.04 -11.59
CA GLN A 52 28.74 -10.74 -11.54
C GLN A 52 29.38 -10.80 -12.94
N ILE A 53 30.63 -11.27 -13.00
CA ILE A 53 31.30 -11.63 -14.26
C ILE A 53 31.32 -13.16 -14.33
N LYS A 54 30.87 -13.72 -15.46
CA LYS A 54 30.92 -15.16 -15.75
C LYS A 54 31.66 -15.44 -17.05
N ASP A 55 31.97 -16.71 -17.29
CA ASP A 55 32.45 -17.17 -18.60
C ASP A 55 31.36 -16.96 -19.67
N TYR A 56 31.80 -16.56 -20.86
CA TYR A 56 30.94 -16.44 -22.03
C TYR A 56 30.40 -17.81 -22.44
N VAL A 57 29.09 -17.90 -22.63
CA VAL A 57 28.44 -19.06 -23.24
C VAL A 57 27.81 -18.64 -24.56
N GLN A 58 27.83 -19.55 -25.54
CA GLN A 58 27.21 -19.31 -26.83
C GLN A 58 25.72 -18.95 -26.67
N GLY A 59 25.35 -17.73 -27.10
CA GLY A 59 24.02 -17.15 -26.91
C GLY A 59 23.99 -15.94 -25.99
N ASP A 60 25.06 -15.66 -25.25
CA ASP A 60 25.22 -14.40 -24.51
C ASP A 60 25.42 -13.21 -25.48
N GLU A 61 24.92 -12.03 -25.11
CA GLU A 61 25.02 -10.84 -25.96
C GLU A 61 26.45 -10.29 -26.02
N ILE A 62 26.98 -10.09 -27.24
CA ILE A 62 28.34 -9.58 -27.47
C ILE A 62 28.59 -8.22 -26.78
N ARG A 63 27.54 -7.39 -26.63
CA ARG A 63 27.63 -6.09 -25.95
C ARG A 63 27.92 -6.18 -24.46
N THR A 64 27.69 -7.33 -23.86
CA THR A 64 27.91 -7.57 -22.43
C THR A 64 29.31 -8.10 -22.11
N ILE A 65 30.17 -8.30 -23.12
CA ILE A 65 31.56 -8.77 -22.94
C ILE A 65 32.37 -7.76 -22.12
N ASN A 66 33.02 -8.25 -21.07
CA ASN A 66 33.93 -7.47 -20.24
C ASN A 66 35.38 -7.66 -20.70
N TRP A 67 35.84 -6.79 -21.60
CA TRP A 67 37.19 -6.85 -22.17
C TRP A 67 38.31 -6.80 -21.11
N LYS A 68 38.09 -6.09 -19.99
CA LYS A 68 39.06 -6.00 -18.91
C LYS A 68 39.21 -7.32 -18.14
N ALA A 69 38.10 -8.03 -17.92
CA ALA A 69 38.13 -9.35 -17.29
C ALA A 69 38.68 -10.41 -18.25
N THR A 70 38.25 -10.39 -19.52
CA THR A 70 38.75 -11.28 -20.58
C THR A 70 40.27 -11.23 -20.71
N GLY A 71 40.87 -10.04 -20.67
CA GLY A 71 42.33 -9.88 -20.75
C GLY A 71 43.11 -10.46 -19.55
N ARG A 72 42.44 -10.74 -18.43
CA ARG A 72 43.07 -11.34 -17.22
C ARG A 72 42.84 -12.84 -17.13
N ALA A 73 41.68 -13.32 -17.57
CA ALA A 73 41.28 -14.72 -17.44
C ALA A 73 41.68 -15.59 -18.65
N ALA A 74 42.17 -14.99 -19.74
CA ALA A 74 42.55 -15.64 -21.00
C ALA A 74 41.41 -16.39 -21.71
N ASN A 75 40.17 -16.22 -21.25
CA ASN A 75 38.93 -16.68 -21.86
C ASN A 75 37.92 -15.53 -21.94
N LEU A 76 36.89 -15.64 -22.78
CA LEU A 76 35.87 -14.59 -22.94
C LEU A 76 35.01 -14.48 -21.67
N MET A 77 34.97 -13.29 -21.08
CA MET A 77 34.21 -12.98 -19.87
C MET A 77 33.03 -12.04 -20.19
N VAL A 78 31.89 -12.26 -19.54
CA VAL A 78 30.66 -11.50 -19.75
C VAL A 78 30.16 -10.91 -18.43
N ASN A 79 29.77 -9.64 -18.43
CA ASN A 79 29.01 -9.06 -17.34
C ASN A 79 27.57 -9.56 -17.39
N THR A 80 27.14 -10.27 -16.35
CA THR A 80 25.71 -10.49 -16.12
C THR A 80 25.16 -9.32 -15.32
N TYR A 81 24.03 -8.81 -15.79
CA TYR A 81 23.29 -7.77 -15.10
C TYR A 81 21.95 -8.34 -14.64
N GLN A 82 21.61 -8.09 -13.39
CA GLN A 82 20.32 -8.41 -12.81
C GLN A 82 19.42 -7.19 -12.98
N GLU A 83 18.16 -7.36 -13.41
CA GLU A 83 17.20 -6.25 -13.39
C GLU A 83 17.15 -5.60 -12.00
N GLU A 84 17.37 -4.29 -11.93
CA GLU A 84 17.17 -3.51 -10.71
C GLU A 84 15.66 -3.46 -10.42
N LYS A 85 15.21 -4.29 -9.48
CA LYS A 85 13.78 -4.44 -9.11
C LYS A 85 13.33 -3.48 -8.01
N SER A 86 14.06 -2.38 -7.78
CA SER A 86 13.73 -1.42 -6.72
C SER A 86 12.69 -0.40 -7.20
N GLN A 87 11.42 -0.72 -6.96
CA GLN A 87 10.31 0.15 -7.30
C GLN A 87 10.10 1.21 -6.22
N SER A 88 9.66 2.40 -6.61
CA SER A 88 9.22 3.43 -5.66
C SER A 88 7.75 3.19 -5.35
N VAL A 89 7.44 3.02 -4.07
CA VAL A 89 6.08 2.83 -3.56
C VAL A 89 5.79 3.88 -2.50
N PHE A 90 4.65 4.55 -2.63
CA PHE A 90 4.19 5.54 -1.66
C PHE A 90 2.89 5.08 -1.03
N CYS A 91 2.87 5.04 0.30
CA CYS A 91 1.62 4.97 1.05
C CYS A 91 1.10 6.38 1.28
N ILE A 92 -0.17 6.62 0.96
CA ILE A 92 -0.85 7.89 1.19
C ILE A 92 -1.98 7.64 2.18
N LEU A 93 -1.93 8.32 3.32
CA LEU A 93 -2.91 8.21 4.39
C LEU A 93 -3.80 9.45 4.41
N ASP A 94 -5.08 9.24 4.14
CA ASP A 94 -6.12 10.21 4.47
C ASP A 94 -6.34 10.22 5.99
N LYS A 95 -6.40 11.40 6.59
CA LYS A 95 -6.72 11.62 8.00
C LYS A 95 -7.86 12.63 8.17
N SER A 96 -8.74 12.72 7.18
CA SER A 96 -9.98 13.50 7.23
C SER A 96 -11.04 12.83 8.11
N ARG A 97 -12.18 13.50 8.29
CA ARG A 97 -13.28 13.04 9.15
C ARG A 97 -13.83 11.66 8.77
N SER A 98 -13.78 11.28 7.50
CA SER A 98 -14.32 9.99 7.04
C SER A 98 -13.50 8.78 7.54
N MET A 99 -12.30 9.03 8.06
CA MET A 99 -11.40 8.02 8.63
C MET A 99 -11.60 7.85 10.15
N GLN A 100 -12.52 8.61 10.76
CA GLN A 100 -12.78 8.56 12.21
C GLN A 100 -13.72 7.44 12.61
N MET A 101 -14.44 6.82 11.66
CA MET A 101 -15.34 5.69 11.96
C MET A 101 -14.60 4.59 12.73
N GLU A 102 -15.18 4.14 13.84
CA GLU A 102 -14.61 3.17 14.77
C GLU A 102 -15.20 1.77 14.54
N PHE A 103 -14.33 0.76 14.64
CA PHE A 103 -14.63 -0.67 14.55
C PHE A 103 -13.76 -1.38 15.59
N ASP A 104 -14.35 -2.21 16.45
CA ASP A 104 -13.61 -2.95 17.50
C ASP A 104 -12.60 -2.08 18.27
N ASP A 105 -13.06 -0.91 18.76
CA ASP A 105 -12.27 0.09 19.49
C ASP A 105 -11.12 0.76 18.70
N LEU A 106 -11.04 0.54 17.38
CA LEU A 106 -10.04 1.14 16.50
C LEU A 106 -10.69 1.95 15.38
N SER A 107 -10.16 3.14 15.10
CA SER A 107 -10.63 3.92 13.96
C SER A 107 -10.12 3.36 12.62
N LEU A 108 -10.78 3.69 11.51
CA LEU A 108 -10.27 3.38 10.17
C LEU A 108 -8.86 3.95 9.94
N LEU A 109 -8.54 5.09 10.56
CA LEU A 109 -7.19 5.65 10.57
C LEU A 109 -6.21 4.68 11.24
N ASP A 110 -6.55 4.10 12.39
CA ASP A 110 -5.68 3.16 13.12
C ASP A 110 -5.43 1.88 12.34
N TYR A 111 -6.48 1.29 11.74
CA TYR A 111 -6.33 0.15 10.84
C TYR A 111 -5.42 0.49 9.67
N SER A 112 -5.58 1.68 9.06
CA SER A 112 -4.73 2.14 7.96
C SER A 112 -3.28 2.31 8.38
N ILE A 113 -3.02 2.89 9.55
CA ILE A 113 -1.67 3.04 10.10
C ILE A 113 -1.02 1.67 10.28
N ASN A 114 -1.73 0.72 10.89
CA ASN A 114 -1.25 -0.65 11.09
C ASN A 114 -0.91 -1.32 9.75
N SER A 115 -1.82 -1.22 8.77
CA SER A 115 -1.58 -1.76 7.43
C SER A 115 -0.41 -1.10 6.70
N ILE A 116 -0.27 0.23 6.78
CA ILE A 116 0.86 0.95 6.17
C ILE A 116 2.18 0.48 6.79
N LEU A 117 2.24 0.27 8.11
CA LEU A 117 3.46 -0.21 8.76
C LEU A 117 3.83 -1.64 8.33
N VAL A 118 2.85 -2.54 8.29
CA VAL A 118 3.08 -3.92 7.83
C VAL A 118 3.54 -3.92 6.38
N LEU A 119 2.83 -3.16 5.53
CA LEU A 119 3.11 -3.05 4.12
C LEU A 119 4.49 -2.43 3.86
N SER A 120 4.85 -1.35 4.56
CA SER A 120 6.15 -0.68 4.45
C SER A 120 7.29 -1.61 4.85
N ASN A 121 7.15 -2.37 5.93
CA ASN A 121 8.14 -3.37 6.33
C ASN A 121 8.36 -4.43 5.23
N ILE A 122 7.29 -4.90 4.60
CA ILE A 122 7.37 -5.88 3.51
C ILE A 122 8.00 -5.28 2.26
N MET A 123 7.62 -4.06 1.88
CA MET A 123 8.19 -3.36 0.72
C MET A 123 9.70 -3.13 0.88
N LEU A 124 10.13 -2.62 2.05
CA LEU A 124 11.54 -2.40 2.36
C LEU A 124 12.34 -3.71 2.34
N ARG A 125 11.79 -4.80 2.90
CA ARG A 125 12.42 -6.13 2.86
C ARG A 125 12.52 -6.70 1.45
N ASN A 126 11.55 -6.39 0.59
CA ASN A 126 11.56 -6.76 -0.83
C ASN A 126 12.46 -5.85 -1.68
N GLY A 127 13.21 -4.91 -1.07
CA GLY A 127 14.14 -4.01 -1.76
C GLY A 127 13.51 -2.79 -2.43
N ASP A 128 12.22 -2.50 -2.16
CA ASP A 128 11.54 -1.35 -2.72
C ASP A 128 11.80 -0.08 -1.90
N ARG A 129 11.85 1.06 -2.59
CA ARG A 129 11.91 2.38 -1.96
C ARG A 129 10.51 2.74 -1.47
N THR A 130 10.36 2.94 -0.18
CA THR A 130 9.05 3.16 0.45
C THR A 130 8.94 4.60 0.96
N GLY A 131 7.92 5.33 0.53
CA GLY A 131 7.62 6.69 0.97
C GLY A 131 6.24 6.78 1.64
N LEU A 132 6.00 7.88 2.35
CA LEU A 132 4.76 8.12 3.08
C LEU A 132 4.28 9.56 2.86
N ILE A 133 2.99 9.74 2.62
CA ILE A 133 2.34 11.05 2.60
C ILE A 133 1.09 10.97 3.47
N THR A 134 0.88 11.94 4.37
CA THR A 134 -0.41 12.08 5.07
C THR A 134 -1.09 13.38 4.68
N PHE A 135 -2.43 13.40 4.61
CA PHE A 135 -3.18 14.60 4.22
C PHE A 135 -4.61 14.61 4.80
N SER A 136 -5.17 15.81 4.94
CA SER A 136 -6.58 16.09 5.27
C SER A 136 -7.05 17.25 4.38
N ASP A 137 -7.56 18.33 4.96
CA ASP A 137 -7.71 19.65 4.34
C ASP A 137 -6.38 20.26 3.90
N LYS A 138 -5.27 19.88 4.57
CA LYS A 138 -3.89 20.32 4.31
C LYS A 138 -2.93 19.14 4.23
N MET A 139 -1.72 19.40 3.73
CA MET A 139 -0.66 18.39 3.74
C MET A 139 -0.20 18.14 5.18
N GLY A 140 -0.04 16.87 5.53
CA GLY A 140 0.65 16.43 6.73
C GLY A 140 2.10 16.07 6.41
N MET A 141 2.50 14.91 6.91
CA MET A 141 3.88 14.44 6.88
C MET A 141 4.18 13.91 5.48
N GLN A 142 5.38 14.24 4.98
CA GLN A 142 5.85 13.79 3.68
C GLN A 142 7.25 13.21 3.83
N ILE A 143 7.37 11.91 3.63
CA ILE A 143 8.62 11.17 3.65
C ILE A 143 8.92 10.73 2.21
N PRO A 144 10.06 11.12 1.64
CA PRO A 144 10.47 10.65 0.33
C PRO A 144 10.69 9.13 0.34
N ALA A 145 10.52 8.49 -0.81
CA ALA A 145 10.73 7.06 -0.94
C ALA A 145 12.23 6.72 -0.88
N ASP A 146 12.60 5.89 0.10
CA ASP A 146 13.97 5.43 0.31
C ASP A 146 13.96 3.95 0.73
N LYS A 147 15.11 3.28 0.62
CA LYS A 147 15.36 1.89 1.07
C LYS A 147 16.42 1.79 2.18
N ASN A 148 16.88 2.94 2.69
CA ASN A 148 17.89 3.01 3.76
C ASN A 148 17.42 2.34 5.07
N LYS A 149 18.37 1.83 5.86
CA LYS A 149 18.11 1.08 7.11
C LYS A 149 17.23 1.83 8.14
N GLY A 150 17.23 3.17 8.11
CA GLY A 150 16.42 4.01 8.99
C GLY A 150 15.00 4.29 8.49
N GLN A 151 14.67 3.94 7.24
CA GLN A 151 13.42 4.37 6.61
C GLN A 151 12.17 3.88 7.36
N MET A 152 12.19 2.62 7.81
CA MET A 152 11.07 2.06 8.57
C MET A 152 10.82 2.85 9.86
N ARG A 153 11.88 3.29 10.53
CA ARG A 153 11.77 4.09 11.76
C ARG A 153 11.18 5.47 11.47
N PHE A 154 11.60 6.14 10.39
CA PHE A 154 10.99 7.41 10.00
C PHE A 154 9.50 7.28 9.70
N ILE A 155 9.09 6.19 9.03
CA ILE A 155 7.67 5.92 8.77
C ILE A 155 6.91 5.66 10.07
N MET A 156 7.46 4.86 10.99
CA MET A 156 6.88 4.61 12.31
C MET A 156 6.69 5.90 13.10
N ASP A 157 7.74 6.72 13.21
CA ASP A 157 7.72 7.97 13.97
C ASP A 157 6.77 9.00 13.35
N ALA A 158 6.63 9.02 12.02
CA ALA A 158 5.67 9.91 11.36
C ALA A 158 4.22 9.48 11.50
N LEU A 159 3.94 8.18 11.59
CA LEU A 159 2.58 7.66 11.83
C LEU A 159 2.22 7.65 13.32
N TYR A 160 3.21 7.72 14.20
CA TYR A 160 2.99 7.84 15.63
C TYR A 160 2.16 9.08 15.96
N ASN A 161 1.10 8.89 16.74
CA ASN A 161 0.21 9.96 17.22
C ASN A 161 -0.48 10.77 16.09
N GLN A 162 -0.64 10.20 14.90
CA GLN A 162 -1.54 10.76 13.90
C GLN A 162 -2.98 10.69 14.42
N LYS A 163 -3.72 11.79 14.24
CA LYS A 163 -5.12 11.91 14.61
C LYS A 163 -5.92 12.38 13.41
N THR A 164 -7.17 11.96 13.34
CA THR A 164 -8.12 12.51 12.39
C THR A 164 -8.36 13.99 12.69
N ASP A 165 -8.60 14.74 11.63
CA ASP A 165 -9.14 16.10 11.71
C ASP A 165 -10.62 16.06 11.31
N PHE A 166 -11.45 16.94 11.87
CA PHE A 166 -12.90 16.99 11.62
C PHE A 166 -13.26 17.64 10.27
N LYS A 167 -12.35 17.58 9.29
CA LYS A 167 -12.44 18.27 8.01
C LYS A 167 -12.47 17.30 6.84
N GLU A 168 -12.91 17.78 5.69
CA GLU A 168 -12.93 17.05 4.41
C GLU A 168 -11.52 16.95 3.78
N PRO A 169 -11.23 15.87 3.05
CA PRO A 169 -9.96 15.69 2.35
C PRO A 169 -9.83 16.61 1.13
N ASN A 170 -8.65 17.22 0.96
CA ASN A 170 -8.34 18.08 -0.19
C ASN A 170 -7.47 17.33 -1.22
N TYR A 171 -8.12 16.62 -2.14
CA TYR A 171 -7.43 15.84 -3.17
C TYR A 171 -6.66 16.70 -4.19
N GLU A 172 -7.09 17.94 -4.45
CA GLU A 172 -6.37 18.83 -5.37
C GLU A 172 -5.00 19.21 -4.78
N LEU A 173 -4.98 19.56 -3.49
CA LEU A 173 -3.74 19.82 -2.76
C LEU A 173 -2.86 18.57 -2.67
N LEU A 174 -3.44 17.38 -2.46
CA LEU A 174 -2.73 16.11 -2.55
C LEU A 174 -2.06 15.93 -3.92
N TYR A 175 -2.79 16.15 -5.01
CA TYR A 175 -2.28 16.00 -6.38
C TYR A 175 -1.11 16.94 -6.66
N GLN A 176 -1.21 18.20 -6.21
CA GLN A 176 -0.12 19.17 -6.33
C GLN A 176 1.12 18.72 -5.54
N SER A 177 0.94 18.13 -4.35
CA SER A 177 2.04 17.56 -3.58
C SER A 177 2.67 16.36 -4.28
N ILE A 178 1.87 15.41 -4.77
CA ILE A 178 2.32 14.24 -5.52
C ILE A 178 3.19 14.67 -6.72
N ARG A 179 2.74 15.64 -7.51
CA ARG A 179 3.53 16.14 -8.67
C ARG A 179 4.87 16.76 -8.27
N ARG A 180 4.96 17.35 -7.07
CA ARG A 180 6.18 17.97 -6.56
C ARG A 180 7.14 16.92 -5.99
N THR A 181 6.62 15.94 -5.25
CA THR A 181 7.43 14.98 -4.48
C THR A 181 7.73 13.70 -5.28
N ILE A 182 6.78 13.18 -6.04
CA ILE A 182 6.88 11.90 -6.76
C ILE A 182 7.18 12.17 -8.23
N LYS A 183 8.47 12.18 -8.60
CA LYS A 183 8.92 12.51 -9.96
C LYS A 183 8.88 11.35 -10.94
N THR A 184 9.02 10.13 -10.45
CA THR A 184 9.07 8.91 -11.26
C THR A 184 7.76 8.13 -11.16
N ARG A 185 7.46 7.34 -12.21
CA ARG A 185 6.35 6.37 -12.15
C ARG A 185 6.56 5.47 -10.94
N SER A 186 5.52 5.40 -10.10
CA SER A 186 5.57 4.78 -8.78
C SER A 186 4.24 4.07 -8.51
N LEU A 187 4.24 3.13 -7.56
CA LEU A 187 3.01 2.60 -7.00
C LEU A 187 2.53 3.56 -5.91
N ILE A 188 1.27 3.96 -5.96
CA ILE A 188 0.65 4.77 -4.92
C ILE A 188 -0.48 3.95 -4.30
N VAL A 189 -0.40 3.74 -2.99
CA VAL A 189 -1.43 3.06 -2.21
C VAL A 189 -2.12 4.10 -1.32
N LEU A 190 -3.32 4.51 -1.71
CA LEU A 190 -4.13 5.51 -1.04
C LEU A 190 -5.13 4.84 -0.09
N PHE A 191 -4.99 5.10 1.20
CA PHE A 191 -5.92 4.69 2.25
C PHE A 191 -6.88 5.86 2.50
N THR A 192 -8.16 5.68 2.15
CA THR A 192 -9.18 6.74 2.25
C THR A 192 -10.57 6.10 2.37
N ASN A 193 -11.55 6.88 2.82
CA ASN A 193 -12.92 6.41 2.95
C ASN A 193 -13.89 7.41 2.29
N PHE A 194 -14.71 6.93 1.37
CA PHE A 194 -15.79 7.70 0.76
C PHE A 194 -17.13 7.30 1.38
N GLU A 195 -17.77 8.21 2.12
CA GLU A 195 -19.07 7.98 2.74
C GLU A 195 -20.24 8.17 1.76
N THR A 196 -20.02 8.92 0.68
CA THR A 196 -21.05 9.23 -0.33
C THR A 196 -20.50 9.13 -1.75
N GLU A 197 -21.39 8.87 -2.72
CA GLU A 197 -21.05 8.90 -4.15
C GLU A 197 -20.60 10.31 -4.59
N ALA A 198 -21.17 11.36 -4.00
CA ALA A 198 -20.79 12.75 -4.29
C ALA A 198 -19.34 13.06 -3.88
N ALA A 199 -18.89 12.58 -2.70
CA ALA A 199 -17.51 12.73 -2.26
C ALA A 199 -16.53 12.01 -3.20
N MET A 200 -16.87 10.78 -3.61
CA MET A 200 -16.08 10.02 -4.56
C MET A 200 -16.02 10.72 -5.93
N ASN A 201 -17.16 11.15 -6.47
CA ASN A 201 -17.23 11.85 -7.77
C ASN A 201 -16.42 13.14 -7.77
N ARG A 202 -16.32 13.85 -6.65
CA ARG A 202 -15.45 15.03 -6.50
C ARG A 202 -13.96 14.66 -6.56
N ALA A 203 -13.57 13.54 -5.96
CA ALA A 203 -12.19 13.07 -5.96
C ALA A 203 -11.77 12.42 -7.28
N LEU A 204 -12.69 11.76 -7.98
CA LEU A 204 -12.44 10.90 -9.14
C LEU A 204 -11.62 11.57 -10.26
N PRO A 205 -11.91 12.82 -10.72
CA PRO A 205 -11.09 13.48 -11.74
C PRO A 205 -9.63 13.60 -11.32
N ILE A 206 -9.37 13.83 -10.03
CA ILE A 206 -8.02 13.99 -9.49
C ILE A 206 -7.33 12.63 -9.35
N LEU A 207 -8.03 11.62 -8.84
CA LEU A 207 -7.51 10.25 -8.76
C LEU A 207 -7.16 9.70 -10.15
N ARG A 208 -7.94 10.02 -11.18
CA ARG A 208 -7.62 9.68 -12.58
C ARG A 208 -6.33 10.36 -13.05
N LYS A 209 -6.12 11.65 -12.74
CA LYS A 209 -4.86 12.36 -13.07
C LYS A 209 -3.65 11.73 -12.37
N ILE A 210 -3.81 11.24 -11.14
CA ILE A 210 -2.77 10.49 -10.43
C ILE A 210 -2.50 9.16 -11.15
N ASN A 211 -3.55 8.40 -11.46
CA ASN A 211 -3.47 7.08 -12.08
C ASN A 211 -2.88 7.08 -13.51
N GLN A 212 -2.97 8.21 -14.21
CA GLN A 212 -2.30 8.38 -15.52
C GLN A 212 -0.77 8.36 -15.40
N LYS A 213 -0.23 8.89 -14.29
CA LYS A 213 1.24 9.02 -14.09
C LYS A 213 1.81 7.91 -13.22
N HIS A 214 1.03 7.41 -12.27
CA HIS A 214 1.41 6.40 -11.28
C HIS A 214 0.40 5.28 -11.29
N VAL A 215 0.77 4.08 -10.82
CA VAL A 215 -0.23 3.02 -10.60
C VAL A 215 -0.92 3.34 -9.28
N LEU A 216 -2.21 3.70 -9.32
CA LEU A 216 -2.97 4.04 -8.13
C LEU A 216 -3.77 2.81 -7.64
N VAL A 217 -3.54 2.44 -6.39
CA VAL A 217 -4.37 1.52 -5.60
C VAL A 217 -5.12 2.33 -4.57
N THR A 218 -6.45 2.30 -4.62
CA THR A 218 -7.29 2.87 -3.57
C THR A 218 -7.74 1.75 -2.63
N VAL A 219 -7.48 1.92 -1.35
CA VAL A 219 -7.89 1.02 -0.29
C VAL A 219 -9.10 1.64 0.40
N LEU A 220 -10.21 0.90 0.37
CA LEU A 220 -11.52 1.26 0.90
C LEU A 220 -11.98 0.24 1.94
N PHE A 221 -12.89 0.69 2.79
CA PHE A 221 -13.38 -0.08 3.94
C PHE A 221 -14.83 -0.53 3.71
N GLN A 222 -15.07 -1.81 4.03
CA GLN A 222 -16.40 -2.34 4.30
C GLN A 222 -16.70 -2.22 5.79
N ASN A 223 -17.98 -2.28 6.14
CA ASN A 223 -18.43 -2.22 7.52
C ASN A 223 -19.04 -3.59 7.88
N SER A 224 -18.41 -4.30 8.83
CA SER A 224 -18.84 -5.63 9.31
C SER A 224 -20.19 -5.58 10.02
N ASP A 225 -20.45 -4.52 10.79
CA ASP A 225 -21.71 -4.35 11.51
C ASP A 225 -22.87 -4.20 10.54
N LEU A 226 -22.68 -3.46 9.44
CA LEU A 226 -23.68 -3.32 8.39
C LEU A 226 -23.92 -4.64 7.65
N GLU A 227 -22.88 -5.43 7.37
CA GLU A 227 -23.05 -6.77 6.78
C GLU A 227 -23.85 -7.70 7.72
N THR A 228 -23.59 -7.63 9.03
CA THR A 228 -24.30 -8.43 10.03
C THR A 228 -25.77 -8.01 10.14
N LEU A 229 -26.04 -6.70 10.21
CA LEU A 229 -27.40 -6.13 10.26
C LEU A 229 -28.20 -6.40 8.98
N ALA A 230 -27.55 -6.44 7.82
CA ALA A 230 -28.19 -6.77 6.55
C ALA A 230 -28.65 -8.24 6.47
N LEU A 231 -27.98 -9.15 7.20
CA LEU A 231 -28.26 -10.59 7.19
C LEU A 231 -29.23 -11.05 8.31
N GLN A 232 -29.47 -10.21 9.31
CA GLN A 232 -30.39 -10.52 10.41
C GLN A 232 -31.85 -10.47 9.93
N LYS A 233 -32.67 -11.43 10.38
CA LYS A 233 -34.12 -11.41 10.14
C LYS A 233 -34.76 -10.39 11.07
N PRO A 234 -35.35 -9.30 10.57
CA PRO A 234 -35.92 -8.27 11.41
C PRO A 234 -37.24 -8.75 12.04
N GLU A 235 -37.41 -8.50 13.34
CA GLU A 235 -38.62 -8.80 14.11
C GLU A 235 -39.42 -7.52 14.40
N THR A 236 -38.77 -6.35 14.37
CA THR A 236 -39.42 -5.05 14.58
C THR A 236 -39.35 -4.14 13.34
N MET A 237 -40.30 -3.21 13.21
CA MET A 237 -40.28 -2.21 12.11
C MET A 237 -38.98 -1.38 12.11
N ARG A 238 -38.43 -1.10 13.29
CA ARG A 238 -37.14 -0.41 13.44
C ARG A 238 -36.00 -1.24 12.83
N GLU A 239 -35.95 -2.54 13.11
CA GLU A 239 -34.96 -3.45 12.52
C GLU A 239 -35.12 -3.53 11.00
N VAL A 240 -36.35 -3.57 10.48
CA VAL A 240 -36.60 -3.52 9.03
C VAL A 240 -35.94 -2.28 8.41
N TYR A 241 -36.12 -1.10 9.01
CA TYR A 241 -35.46 0.11 8.53
C TYR A 241 -33.93 0.03 8.62
N GLN A 242 -33.39 -0.52 9.71
CA GLN A 242 -31.94 -0.66 9.91
C GLN A 242 -31.31 -1.61 8.88
N THR A 243 -31.95 -2.76 8.61
CA THR A 243 -31.52 -3.73 7.60
C THR A 243 -31.49 -3.10 6.21
N ILE A 244 -32.54 -2.37 5.82
CA ILE A 244 -32.60 -1.70 4.51
C ILE A 244 -31.49 -0.64 4.38
N VAL A 245 -31.27 0.17 5.41
CA VAL A 245 -30.20 1.19 5.38
C VAL A 245 -28.82 0.54 5.32
N ALA A 246 -28.61 -0.57 6.04
CA ALA A 246 -27.36 -1.31 6.00
C ALA A 246 -27.07 -1.91 4.61
N GLU A 247 -28.08 -2.49 3.97
CA GLU A 247 -28.00 -3.00 2.59
C GLU A 247 -27.65 -1.87 1.62
N GLN A 248 -28.35 -0.73 1.67
CA GLN A 248 -28.07 0.44 0.83
C GLN A 248 -26.64 0.97 1.00
N MET A 249 -26.12 0.99 2.23
CA MET A 249 -24.76 1.43 2.52
C MET A 249 -23.71 0.45 1.97
N SER A 250 -23.95 -0.85 2.05
CA SER A 250 -23.07 -1.88 1.48
C SER A 250 -23.04 -1.80 -0.05
N ASP A 251 -24.20 -1.62 -0.68
CA ASP A 251 -24.33 -1.42 -2.12
C ASP A 251 -23.60 -0.16 -2.58
N LEU A 252 -23.72 0.94 -1.83
CA LEU A 252 -23.01 2.19 -2.10
C LEU A 252 -21.49 1.97 -2.15
N LYS A 253 -20.92 1.25 -1.18
CA LYS A 253 -19.47 0.94 -1.15
C LYS A 253 -19.05 0.10 -2.34
N SER A 254 -19.84 -0.92 -2.68
CA SER A 254 -19.60 -1.78 -3.84
C SER A 254 -19.65 -0.99 -5.15
N LYS A 255 -20.62 -0.08 -5.28
CA LYS A 255 -20.77 0.82 -6.44
C LYS A 255 -19.59 1.77 -6.57
N ILE A 256 -19.14 2.39 -5.47
CA ILE A 256 -17.96 3.26 -5.43
C ILE A 256 -16.71 2.48 -5.89
N ALA A 257 -16.48 1.29 -5.34
CA ALA A 257 -15.35 0.46 -5.72
C ALA A 257 -15.40 0.05 -7.20
N PHE A 258 -16.59 -0.27 -7.71
CA PHE A 258 -16.81 -0.58 -9.12
C PHE A 258 -16.53 0.62 -10.03
N GLN A 259 -17.00 1.83 -9.67
CA GLN A 259 -16.75 3.06 -10.44
C GLN A 259 -15.26 3.40 -10.51
N LEU A 260 -14.51 3.24 -9.41
CA LEU A 260 -13.05 3.42 -9.42
C LEU A 260 -12.37 2.42 -10.36
N LYS A 261 -12.75 1.13 -10.30
CA LYS A 261 -12.21 0.08 -11.18
C LYS A 261 -12.51 0.35 -12.66
N GLN A 262 -13.73 0.78 -13.00
CA GLN A 262 -14.10 1.17 -14.38
C GLN A 262 -13.24 2.32 -14.92
N ASN A 263 -12.73 3.19 -14.05
CA ASN A 263 -11.81 4.27 -14.41
C ASN A 263 -10.32 3.83 -14.38
N GLY A 264 -10.06 2.52 -14.35
CA GLY A 264 -8.71 1.93 -14.37
C GLY A 264 -7.94 2.05 -13.06
N ILE A 265 -8.59 2.48 -11.97
CA ILE A 265 -7.97 2.62 -10.64
C ILE A 265 -8.06 1.27 -9.93
N GLN A 266 -6.91 0.71 -9.54
CA GLN A 266 -6.89 -0.52 -8.76
C GLN A 266 -7.58 -0.25 -7.42
N THR A 267 -8.44 -1.16 -6.97
CA THR A 267 -9.22 -0.94 -5.74
C THR A 267 -9.23 -2.18 -4.88
N VAL A 268 -8.94 -2.01 -3.58
CA VAL A 268 -9.09 -3.00 -2.53
C VAL A 268 -10.27 -2.56 -1.67
N LEU A 269 -11.36 -3.31 -1.67
CA LEU A 269 -12.50 -3.11 -0.78
C LEU A 269 -12.51 -4.28 0.19
N THR A 270 -12.38 -4.02 1.49
CA THR A 270 -12.26 -5.09 2.50
C THR A 270 -12.67 -4.62 3.88
N LEU A 271 -12.95 -5.57 4.77
CA LEU A 271 -13.15 -5.32 6.20
C LEU A 271 -11.85 -4.81 6.86
N PRO A 272 -11.92 -3.93 7.86
CA PRO A 272 -10.75 -3.35 8.53
C PRO A 272 -9.76 -4.39 9.07
N GLU A 273 -10.25 -5.48 9.63
CA GLU A 273 -9.43 -6.60 10.14
C GLU A 273 -8.54 -7.26 9.08
N ASN A 274 -9.02 -7.29 7.84
CA ASN A 274 -8.35 -7.92 6.70
C ASN A 274 -7.49 -6.95 5.88
N LEU A 275 -7.53 -5.65 6.20
CA LEU A 275 -6.89 -4.57 5.45
C LEU A 275 -5.42 -4.84 5.15
N SER A 276 -4.66 -5.26 6.17
CA SER A 276 -3.23 -5.52 6.06
C SER A 276 -2.95 -6.61 5.06
N ILE A 277 -3.63 -7.76 5.18
CA ILE A 277 -3.44 -8.92 4.30
C ILE A 277 -3.80 -8.56 2.86
N GLN A 278 -4.97 -7.96 2.65
CA GLN A 278 -5.46 -7.66 1.30
C GLN A 278 -4.60 -6.62 0.60
N THR A 279 -4.11 -5.61 1.33
CA THR A 279 -3.24 -4.59 0.73
C THR A 279 -1.87 -5.17 0.36
N ILE A 280 -1.31 -6.05 1.19
CA ILE A 280 -0.05 -6.76 0.88
C ILE A 280 -0.24 -7.65 -0.35
N ASN A 281 -1.31 -8.44 -0.38
CA ASN A 281 -1.61 -9.32 -1.51
C ASN A 281 -1.76 -8.51 -2.79
N LYS A 282 -2.43 -7.35 -2.73
CA LYS A 282 -2.56 -6.47 -3.89
C LYS A 282 -1.22 -5.92 -4.37
N TYR A 283 -0.36 -5.49 -3.46
CA TYR A 283 0.99 -5.04 -3.80
C TYR A 283 1.80 -6.16 -4.46
N LEU A 284 1.79 -7.38 -3.90
CA LEU A 284 2.52 -8.52 -4.46
C LEU A 284 1.97 -8.94 -5.82
N GLU A 285 0.65 -8.91 -6.01
CA GLU A 285 -0.01 -9.15 -7.29
C GLU A 285 0.49 -8.18 -8.37
N LEU A 286 0.49 -6.87 -8.06
CA LEU A 286 0.94 -5.83 -9.00
C LEU A 286 2.43 -5.93 -9.30
N LYS A 287 3.24 -6.24 -8.29
CA LYS A 287 4.68 -6.47 -8.44
C LYS A 287 4.96 -7.69 -9.32
N ALA A 288 4.22 -8.79 -9.14
CA ALA A 288 4.36 -10.00 -9.95
C ALA A 288 3.93 -9.79 -11.42
N LYS A 289 2.91 -8.97 -11.66
CA LYS A 289 2.43 -8.64 -13.01
C LYS A 289 3.31 -7.63 -13.77
N GLY A 290 4.27 -6.99 -13.11
CA GLY A 290 5.13 -5.98 -13.75
C GLY A 290 4.34 -4.76 -14.25
N VAL A 291 3.27 -4.37 -13.55
CA VAL A 291 2.41 -3.22 -13.93
C VAL A 291 3.12 -1.86 -13.70
N LEU A 292 4.25 -1.90 -13.00
CA LEU A 292 5.09 -0.77 -12.61
C LEU A 292 6.32 -0.65 -13.47
#